data_AF-A0A2D6X9J6-F1
#
_entry.id   AF-A0A2D6X9J6-F1
#
_cell.length_a   1.000
_cell.length_b   1.000
_cell.length_c   1.000
_cell.angle_alpha   90.00
_cell.angle_beta   90.00
_cell.angle_gamma   90.00
#
_symmetry.space_group_name_H-M   'P 1'
#
loop_
_entity.id
_entity.type
_entity.pdbx_description
1 polymer ?
#
loop_
_entity_poly.entity_id
_entity_poly.type
_entity_poly.pdbx_seq_one_letter_code
_entity_poly.pdbx_strand_id
1 'polypeptide(L)'
;MNKLDIKDKKIMFELDKDSRIPLSKLAKKIGLKKETVFHRLNNLIEKQIILQFHTVSALYRFGQKSYKIYLKLQGASPETRESIIDSLQKNKRIFWIGDARGTWDIIVGIWAGSLEDFFLVHDEILNKHSKYILKKEVSISRKNTQLNRKWFYDDKSPRKIFTFGEDESPAKLDEDDKKILDQISTNSRMKIIDIAEKVELLPDKVTYRIKNLEKNGLIKGYKCLFNASKLGFIATKVNIYFKNISKERKQEFFNYLKFLPNIIYFLETFASWDVEIGFEVEKNEDFYLVMDDLSDKFKDIIHHYDDMVVLREPKQKFVLAKK
;
A
#
# COMPACT_ATOMS: atom_id res chain seq x y z
N MET A 1 15.75 -20.82 3.27
CA MET A 1 15.05 -19.95 2.30
C MET A 1 14.17 -20.81 1.40
N ASN A 2 12.88 -20.50 1.26
CA ASN A 2 12.06 -21.12 0.21
C ASN A 2 12.68 -20.73 -1.14
N LYS A 3 13.30 -21.68 -1.85
CA LYS A 3 13.93 -21.39 -3.14
C LYS A 3 12.82 -21.22 -4.17
N LEU A 4 12.31 -19.99 -4.29
CA LEU A 4 11.35 -19.60 -5.31
C LEU A 4 12.01 -19.69 -6.68
N ASP A 5 11.39 -20.44 -7.59
CA ASP A 5 11.89 -20.55 -8.94
C ASP A 5 11.40 -19.39 -9.83
N ILE A 6 11.88 -19.35 -11.07
CA ILE A 6 11.52 -18.30 -12.02
C ILE A 6 10.02 -18.29 -12.35
N LYS A 7 9.33 -19.43 -12.26
CA LYS A 7 7.89 -19.53 -12.52
C LYS A 7 7.10 -18.95 -11.36
N ASP A 8 7.51 -19.20 -10.11
CA ASP A 8 6.90 -18.58 -8.94
C ASP A 8 7.05 -17.04 -8.98
N LYS A 9 8.25 -16.57 -9.31
CA LYS A 9 8.53 -15.14 -9.52
C LYS A 9 7.62 -14.51 -10.60
N LYS A 10 7.46 -15.17 -11.75
CA LYS A 10 6.55 -14.71 -12.80
C LYS A 10 5.07 -14.74 -12.39
N ILE A 11 4.65 -15.74 -11.61
CA ILE A 11 3.28 -15.81 -11.05
C ILE A 11 3.02 -14.57 -10.18
N MET A 12 3.91 -14.28 -9.23
CA MET A 12 3.78 -13.11 -8.35
C MET A 12 3.81 -11.80 -9.14
N PHE A 13 4.71 -11.69 -10.12
CA PHE A 13 4.82 -10.51 -10.97
C PHE A 13 3.54 -10.19 -11.74
N GLU A 14 2.89 -11.19 -12.34
CA GLU A 14 1.62 -10.98 -13.05
C GLU A 14 0.46 -10.71 -12.08
N LEU A 15 0.46 -11.34 -10.90
CA LEU A 15 -0.53 -11.07 -9.86
C LEU A 15 -0.39 -9.67 -9.23
N ASP A 16 0.80 -9.08 -9.21
CA ASP A 16 1.00 -7.71 -8.74
C ASP A 16 0.52 -6.66 -9.76
N LYS A 17 0.34 -7.06 -11.03
CA LYS A 17 -0.29 -6.23 -12.08
C LYS A 17 -1.81 -6.35 -12.04
N ASP A 18 -2.32 -7.56 -11.82
CA ASP A 18 -3.76 -7.85 -11.68
C ASP A 18 -3.94 -9.12 -10.84
N SER A 19 -4.26 -8.94 -9.56
CA SER A 19 -4.45 -10.08 -8.66
C SER A 19 -5.74 -10.86 -8.91
N ARG A 20 -6.66 -10.36 -9.76
CA ARG A 20 -7.89 -11.04 -10.17
C ARG A 20 -7.77 -11.81 -11.48
N ILE A 21 -6.60 -11.83 -12.12
CA ILE A 21 -6.40 -12.58 -13.36
C ILE A 21 -6.88 -14.05 -13.22
N PRO A 22 -7.71 -14.55 -14.17
CA PRO A 22 -8.15 -15.94 -14.16
C PRO A 22 -6.97 -16.90 -14.23
N LEU A 23 -7.03 -18.00 -13.47
CA LEU A 23 -5.94 -18.99 -13.42
C LEU A 23 -5.57 -19.55 -14.80
N SER A 24 -6.55 -19.71 -15.70
CA SER A 24 -6.30 -20.16 -17.08
C SER A 24 -5.48 -19.15 -17.88
N LYS A 25 -5.79 -17.86 -17.77
CA LYS A 25 -5.03 -16.78 -18.42
C LYS A 25 -3.64 -16.64 -17.83
N LEU A 26 -3.52 -16.73 -16.50
CA LEU A 26 -2.25 -16.73 -15.80
C LEU A 26 -1.38 -17.92 -16.26
N ALA A 27 -1.93 -19.13 -16.25
CA ALA A 27 -1.23 -20.34 -16.71
C ALA A 27 -0.70 -20.23 -18.14
N LYS A 28 -1.50 -19.69 -19.07
CA LYS A 28 -1.07 -19.39 -20.45
C LYS A 28 0.11 -18.43 -20.50
N LYS A 29 0.08 -17.34 -19.71
CA LYS A 29 1.19 -16.36 -19.62
C LYS A 29 2.47 -16.97 -19.06
N ILE A 30 2.35 -17.87 -18.09
CA ILE A 30 3.51 -18.52 -17.46
C ILE A 30 4.05 -19.69 -18.29
N GLY A 31 3.25 -20.26 -19.19
CA GLY A 31 3.57 -21.48 -19.94
C GLY A 31 3.54 -22.71 -19.05
N LEU A 32 2.49 -22.85 -18.23
CA LEU A 32 2.25 -23.97 -17.33
C LEU A 32 0.80 -24.46 -17.45
N LYS A 33 0.51 -25.66 -16.94
CA LYS A 33 -0.86 -26.14 -16.75
C LYS A 33 -1.56 -25.34 -15.64
N LYS A 34 -2.88 -25.19 -15.74
CA LYS A 34 -3.70 -24.43 -14.78
C LYS A 34 -3.56 -25.00 -13.36
N GLU A 35 -3.56 -26.33 -13.24
CA GLU A 35 -3.45 -27.07 -11.98
C GLU A 35 -2.10 -26.82 -11.32
N THR A 36 -1.01 -26.76 -12.11
CA THR A 36 0.33 -26.43 -11.61
C THR A 36 0.41 -25.01 -11.07
N VAL A 37 -0.19 -24.03 -11.76
CA VAL A 37 -0.24 -22.65 -11.26
C VAL A 37 -1.10 -22.54 -10.00
N PHE A 38 -2.22 -23.27 -9.94
CA PHE A 38 -3.07 -23.32 -8.76
C PHE A 38 -2.30 -23.84 -7.53
N HIS A 39 -1.61 -24.97 -7.67
CA HIS A 39 -0.80 -25.55 -6.60
C HIS A 39 0.31 -24.59 -6.14
N ARG A 40 1.03 -23.97 -7.08
CA ARG A 40 2.08 -22.99 -6.76
C ARG A 40 1.53 -21.77 -6.04
N LEU A 41 0.39 -21.24 -6.48
CA LEU A 41 -0.27 -20.11 -5.84
C LEU A 41 -0.67 -20.43 -4.40
N ASN A 42 -1.29 -21.60 -4.16
CA ASN A 42 -1.67 -22.01 -2.81
C ASN A 42 -0.45 -22.16 -1.91
N ASN A 43 0.62 -22.78 -2.41
CA ASN A 43 1.89 -22.89 -1.67
C ASN A 43 2.49 -21.51 -1.32
N LEU A 44 2.38 -20.50 -2.19
CA LEU A 44 2.80 -19.12 -1.88
C LEU A 44 1.94 -18.48 -0.76
N ILE A 45 0.65 -18.77 -0.73
CA ILE A 45 -0.28 -18.30 0.31
C ILE A 45 -0.01 -19.02 1.64
N GLU A 46 0.09 -20.34 1.63
CA GLU A 46 0.38 -21.18 2.81
C GLU A 46 1.70 -20.79 3.47
N LYS A 47 2.72 -20.48 2.65
CA LYS A 47 4.02 -19.99 3.12
C LYS A 47 3.99 -18.53 3.60
N GLN A 48 2.84 -17.86 3.54
CA GLN A 48 2.67 -16.44 3.88
C GLN A 48 3.61 -15.52 3.09
N ILE A 49 3.92 -15.91 1.84
CA ILE A 49 4.63 -15.05 0.89
C ILE A 49 3.64 -14.08 0.25
N ILE A 50 2.47 -14.59 -0.15
CA ILE A 50 1.31 -13.77 -0.49
C ILE A 50 0.44 -13.69 0.76
N LEU A 51 0.29 -12.49 1.31
CA LEU A 51 -0.49 -12.24 2.51
C LEU A 51 -1.96 -11.99 2.18
N GLN A 52 -2.23 -11.29 1.06
CA GLN A 52 -3.59 -10.88 0.71
C GLN A 52 -3.73 -10.54 -0.77
N PHE A 53 -4.92 -10.76 -1.33
CA PHE A 53 -5.34 -10.20 -2.62
C PHE A 53 -6.30 -9.04 -2.35
N HIS A 54 -5.97 -7.83 -2.77
CA HIS A 54 -6.76 -6.65 -2.42
C HIS A 54 -7.15 -5.81 -3.64
N THR A 55 -8.20 -5.02 -3.46
CA THR A 55 -8.66 -4.05 -4.46
C THR A 55 -7.96 -2.71 -4.25
N VAL A 56 -7.51 -2.09 -5.33
CA VAL A 56 -7.03 -0.70 -5.34
C VAL A 56 -8.24 0.19 -5.59
N SER A 57 -8.84 0.70 -4.52
CA SER A 57 -10.05 1.53 -4.56
C SER A 57 -9.71 3.02 -4.58
N ALA A 58 -10.53 3.81 -5.27
CA ALA A 58 -10.39 5.27 -5.35
C ALA A 58 -11.00 5.95 -4.12
N LEU A 59 -10.49 5.62 -2.92
CA LEU A 59 -11.08 6.03 -1.63
C LEU A 59 -11.31 7.54 -1.49
N TYR A 60 -10.41 8.35 -2.07
CA TYR A 60 -10.53 9.81 -2.14
C TYR A 60 -11.85 10.28 -2.76
N ARG A 61 -12.33 9.56 -3.76
CA ARG A 61 -13.60 9.87 -4.44
C ARG A 61 -14.81 9.59 -3.56
N PHE A 62 -14.67 8.79 -2.50
CA PHE A 62 -15.74 8.49 -1.55
C PHE A 62 -15.71 9.43 -0.33
N GLY A 63 -14.96 10.54 -0.39
CA GLY A 63 -14.82 11.51 0.69
C GLY A 63 -13.87 11.08 1.80
N GLN A 64 -13.11 9.99 1.61
CA GLN A 64 -12.10 9.54 2.58
C GLN A 64 -10.76 10.22 2.31
N LYS A 65 -10.11 10.71 3.35
CA LYS A 65 -8.73 11.23 3.30
C LYS A 65 -7.79 10.27 4.04
N SER A 66 -6.58 10.10 3.50
CA SER A 66 -5.54 9.30 4.13
C SER A 66 -4.67 10.18 5.01
N TYR A 67 -4.74 9.94 6.31
CA TYR A 67 -3.85 10.55 7.29
C TYR A 67 -2.84 9.53 7.77
N LYS A 68 -1.66 9.99 8.14
CA LYS A 68 -0.66 9.24 8.87
C LYS A 68 -0.21 10.01 10.09
N ILE A 69 -0.08 9.33 11.20
CA ILE A 69 0.57 9.84 12.41
C ILE A 69 1.90 9.11 12.55
N TYR A 70 2.99 9.86 12.48
CA TYR A 70 4.34 9.36 12.72
C TYR A 70 4.69 9.62 14.18
N LEU A 71 5.23 8.61 14.84
CA LEU A 71 5.54 8.62 16.27
C LEU A 71 7.00 8.25 16.48
N LYS A 72 7.74 9.14 17.14
CA LYS A 72 9.03 8.85 17.74
C LYS A 72 8.80 8.54 19.21
N LEU A 73 9.30 7.41 19.68
CA LEU A 73 9.12 6.98 21.05
C LEU A 73 10.28 7.43 21.96
N GLN A 74 9.97 7.59 23.25
CA GLN A 74 10.94 7.77 24.34
C GLN A 74 10.59 6.81 25.47
N GLY A 75 11.63 6.32 26.17
CA GLY A 75 11.44 5.51 27.39
C GLY A 75 10.61 4.24 27.21
N ALA A 76 10.38 3.79 25.97
CA ALA A 76 9.59 2.61 25.67
C ALA A 76 10.50 1.39 25.52
N SER A 77 10.38 0.42 26.44
CA SER A 77 11.01 -0.91 26.28
C SER A 77 10.42 -1.66 25.07
N PRO A 78 11.04 -2.74 24.60
CA PRO A 78 10.46 -3.61 23.59
C PRO A 78 9.03 -4.06 23.93
N GLU A 79 8.77 -4.46 25.17
CA GLU A 79 7.45 -4.90 25.65
C GLU A 79 6.45 -3.75 25.65
N THR A 80 6.89 -2.55 26.05
CA THR A 80 6.06 -1.34 26.02
C THR A 80 5.69 -0.99 24.58
N ARG A 81 6.65 -1.09 23.65
CA ARG A 81 6.40 -0.89 22.23
C ARG A 81 5.38 -1.89 21.68
N GLU A 82 5.51 -3.17 22.00
CA GLU A 82 4.52 -4.19 21.61
C GLU A 82 3.14 -3.83 22.16
N SER A 83 3.04 -3.43 23.44
CA SER A 83 1.79 -3.02 24.05
C SER A 83 1.12 -1.83 23.34
N ILE A 84 1.92 -0.83 22.92
CA ILE A 84 1.44 0.30 22.12
C ILE A 84 0.88 -0.21 20.78
N ILE A 85 1.64 -1.04 20.06
CA ILE A 85 1.24 -1.61 18.77
C ILE A 85 -0.06 -2.44 18.91
N ASP A 86 -0.15 -3.29 19.92
CA ASP A 86 -1.34 -4.09 20.21
C ASP A 86 -2.57 -3.23 20.54
N SER A 87 -2.39 -2.13 21.27
CA SER A 87 -3.45 -1.16 21.48
C SER A 87 -3.92 -0.52 20.17
N LEU A 88 -3.00 -0.14 19.28
CA LEU A 88 -3.33 0.48 17.98
C LEU A 88 -4.05 -0.51 17.06
N GLN A 89 -3.67 -1.79 17.07
CA GLN A 89 -4.30 -2.82 16.25
C GLN A 89 -5.80 -2.98 16.54
N LYS A 90 -6.23 -2.74 17.78
CA LYS A 90 -7.63 -2.86 18.22
C LYS A 90 -8.55 -1.77 17.65
N ASN A 91 -8.02 -0.59 17.30
CA ASN A 91 -8.84 0.51 16.77
C ASN A 91 -9.26 0.23 15.31
N LYS A 92 -10.56 0.19 15.02
CA LYS A 92 -11.09 -0.18 13.69
C LYS A 92 -10.85 0.86 12.58
N ARG A 93 -10.61 2.14 12.93
CA ARG A 93 -10.34 3.24 11.99
C ARG A 93 -8.87 3.29 11.51
N ILE A 94 -7.97 2.68 12.29
CA ILE A 94 -6.59 2.47 11.86
C ILE A 94 -6.58 1.37 10.78
N PHE A 95 -6.19 1.72 9.56
CA PHE A 95 -6.10 0.77 8.46
C PHE A 95 -4.70 0.19 8.31
N TRP A 96 -3.67 0.92 8.74
CA TRP A 96 -2.29 0.49 8.57
C TRP A 96 -1.43 0.85 9.77
N ILE A 97 -0.50 -0.02 10.14
CA ILE A 97 0.51 0.23 11.17
C ILE A 97 1.85 -0.25 10.63
N GLY A 98 2.84 0.64 10.60
CA GLY A 98 4.24 0.31 10.34
C GLY A 98 5.05 0.36 11.64
N ASP A 99 5.71 -0.75 11.96
CA ASP A 99 6.70 -0.84 13.04
C ASP A 99 8.09 -0.66 12.42
N ALA A 100 8.74 0.47 12.70
CA ALA A 100 9.94 0.91 12.00
C ALA A 100 11.11 1.28 12.92
N ARG A 101 12.29 1.42 12.32
CA ARG A 101 13.52 1.93 12.95
C ARG A 101 14.12 3.02 12.06
N GLY A 102 14.54 4.12 12.66
CA GLY A 102 15.11 5.28 11.96
C GLY A 102 14.55 6.58 12.54
N THR A 103 14.21 7.53 11.68
CA THR A 103 13.63 8.82 12.09
C THR A 103 12.31 8.66 12.84
N TRP A 104 11.47 7.69 12.43
CA TRP A 104 10.19 7.41 13.07
C TRP A 104 10.10 5.95 13.49
N ASP A 105 9.51 5.70 14.66
CA ASP A 105 9.45 4.35 15.20
C ASP A 105 8.11 3.67 14.91
N ILE A 106 6.98 4.37 15.03
CA ILE A 106 5.66 3.81 14.68
C ILE A 106 4.96 4.77 13.72
N ILE A 107 4.35 4.22 12.67
CA ILE A 107 3.57 5.00 11.72
C ILE A 107 2.16 4.43 11.66
N VAL A 108 1.15 5.27 11.87
CA VAL A 108 -0.25 4.86 11.96
C VAL A 108 -1.04 5.48 10.81
N GLY A 109 -1.55 4.66 9.91
CA GLY A 109 -2.42 5.06 8.80
C GLY A 109 -3.89 5.04 9.19
N ILE A 110 -4.59 6.15 8.93
CA ILE A 110 -6.00 6.37 9.26
C ILE A 110 -6.75 6.81 8.00
N TRP A 111 -7.89 6.18 7.73
CA TRP A 111 -8.87 6.68 6.78
C TRP A 111 -9.93 7.45 7.57
N ALA A 112 -10.15 8.71 7.21
CA ALA A 112 -11.10 9.57 7.89
C ALA A 112 -11.96 10.33 6.87
N GLY A 113 -13.28 10.38 7.11
CA GLY A 113 -14.23 11.12 6.27
C GLY A 113 -14.35 12.60 6.66
N SER A 114 -13.99 12.92 7.91
CA SER A 114 -13.95 14.27 8.46
C SER A 114 -12.68 14.49 9.28
N LEU A 115 -12.41 15.74 9.68
CA LEU A 115 -11.34 16.02 10.66
C LEU A 115 -11.68 15.45 12.04
N GLU A 116 -12.96 15.45 12.42
CA GLU A 116 -13.44 14.85 13.67
C GLU A 116 -13.12 13.35 13.72
N ASP A 117 -13.39 12.61 12.65
CA ASP A 117 -13.04 11.18 12.52
C ASP A 117 -11.55 10.93 12.76
N PHE A 118 -10.69 11.84 12.28
CA PHE A 118 -9.25 11.77 12.48
C PHE A 118 -8.88 12.06 13.95
N PHE A 119 -9.41 13.14 14.53
CA PHE A 119 -9.12 13.53 15.91
C PHE A 119 -9.58 12.49 16.93
N LEU A 120 -10.68 11.77 16.68
CA LEU A 120 -11.09 10.64 17.52
C LEU A 120 -9.98 9.59 17.69
N VAL A 121 -9.26 9.27 16.61
CA VAL A 121 -8.14 8.31 16.66
C VAL A 121 -6.89 8.95 17.24
N HIS A 122 -6.56 10.15 16.79
CA HIS A 122 -5.38 10.89 17.26
C HIS A 122 -5.43 11.09 18.78
N ASP A 123 -6.54 11.57 19.33
CA ASP A 123 -6.68 11.85 20.75
C ASP A 123 -6.69 10.55 21.58
N GLU A 124 -7.29 9.47 21.06
CA GLU A 124 -7.18 8.16 21.70
C GLU A 124 -5.72 7.70 21.85
N ILE A 125 -4.90 7.88 20.80
CA ILE A 125 -3.47 7.52 20.81
C ILE A 125 -2.74 8.34 21.88
N LEU A 126 -2.96 9.66 21.92
CA LEU A 126 -2.28 10.51 22.89
C LEU A 126 -2.71 10.25 24.32
N ASN A 127 -4.01 10.10 24.56
CA ASN A 127 -4.54 9.85 25.89
C ASN A 127 -3.97 8.57 26.50
N LYS A 128 -3.74 7.54 25.67
CA LYS A 128 -3.18 6.26 26.14
C LYS A 128 -1.65 6.24 26.20
N HIS A 129 -0.98 6.88 25.24
CA HIS A 129 0.43 6.61 24.95
C HIS A 129 1.36 7.84 24.98
N SER A 130 0.84 9.04 25.25
CA SER A 130 1.61 10.31 25.23
C SER A 130 2.89 10.27 26.08
N LYS A 131 2.89 9.61 27.24
CA LYS A 131 4.08 9.45 28.09
C LYS A 131 5.28 8.82 27.37
N TYR A 132 5.03 8.00 26.34
CA TYR A 132 6.07 7.33 25.56
C TYR A 132 6.33 8.00 24.21
N ILE A 133 5.67 9.11 23.88
CA ILE A 133 5.83 9.80 22.60
C ILE A 133 6.78 10.99 22.80
N LEU A 134 7.96 10.91 22.18
CA LEU A 134 8.94 12.00 22.16
C LEU A 134 8.52 13.10 21.19
N LYS A 135 8.15 12.69 19.98
CA LYS A 135 7.75 13.57 18.88
C LYS A 135 6.67 12.88 18.07
N LYS A 136 5.78 13.69 17.48
CA LYS A 136 4.81 13.24 16.48
C LYS A 136 4.79 14.18 15.29
N GLU A 137 4.38 13.66 14.14
CA GLU A 137 4.10 14.44 12.92
C GLU A 137 2.84 13.88 12.25
N VAL A 138 2.04 14.75 11.64
CA VAL A 138 0.87 14.37 10.84
C VAL A 138 1.18 14.57 9.37
N SER A 139 0.88 13.56 8.55
CA SER A 139 0.99 13.62 7.10
C SER A 139 -0.36 13.33 6.46
N ILE A 140 -0.77 14.19 5.54
CA ILE A 140 -1.98 14.00 4.73
C ILE A 140 -1.53 13.62 3.32
N SER A 141 -1.93 12.44 2.84
CA SER A 141 -1.60 12.04 1.47
C SER A 141 -2.55 12.71 0.48
N ARG A 142 -2.01 13.53 -0.43
CA ARG A 142 -2.75 14.24 -1.48
C ARG A 142 -2.88 13.40 -2.75
N LYS A 143 -1.80 12.71 -3.12
CA LYS A 143 -1.75 11.83 -4.29
C LYS A 143 -0.94 10.59 -3.96
N ASN A 144 -1.45 9.43 -4.37
CA ASN A 144 -0.82 8.14 -4.17
C ASN A 144 -0.56 7.50 -5.53
N THR A 145 0.68 7.06 -5.75
CA THR A 145 1.05 6.26 -6.91
C THR A 145 1.62 4.93 -6.44
N GLN A 146 0.98 3.84 -6.80
CA GLN A 146 1.43 2.48 -6.56
C GLN A 146 1.95 1.85 -7.84
N LEU A 147 3.03 1.10 -7.73
CA LEU A 147 3.73 0.50 -8.86
C LEU A 147 3.79 -1.02 -8.66
N ASN A 148 3.71 -1.80 -9.74
CA ASN A 148 4.04 -3.22 -9.64
C ASN A 148 5.56 -3.39 -9.43
N ARG A 149 5.95 -4.36 -8.62
CA ARG A 149 7.34 -4.70 -8.29
C ARG A 149 8.04 -5.25 -9.52
N LYS A 150 9.05 -4.53 -10.02
CA LYS A 150 9.88 -4.97 -11.15
C LYS A 150 10.95 -5.95 -10.74
N TRP A 151 11.40 -5.89 -9.48
CA TRP A 151 12.44 -6.79 -8.98
C TRP A 151 11.99 -8.27 -8.92
N PHE A 152 10.69 -8.60 -9.04
CA PHE A 152 10.25 -10.00 -9.15
C PHE A 152 10.82 -10.69 -10.39
N TYR A 153 10.80 -10.02 -11.53
CA TYR A 153 11.17 -10.60 -12.81
C TYR A 153 11.60 -9.48 -13.75
N ASP A 154 12.79 -9.64 -14.35
CA ASP A 154 13.31 -8.71 -15.33
C ASP A 154 12.47 -8.77 -16.62
N ASP A 155 11.44 -7.93 -16.65
CA ASP A 155 10.49 -7.78 -17.74
C ASP A 155 10.63 -6.38 -18.34
N LYS A 156 10.77 -6.34 -19.66
CA LYS A 156 10.89 -5.09 -20.42
C LYS A 156 9.56 -4.36 -20.56
N SER A 157 8.43 -4.96 -20.17
CA SER A 157 7.13 -4.28 -20.24
C SER A 157 7.10 -3.00 -19.40
N PRO A 158 6.31 -1.99 -19.77
CA PRO A 158 6.01 -0.87 -18.88
C PRO A 158 5.46 -1.36 -17.54
N ARG A 159 5.71 -0.58 -16.48
CA ARG A 159 5.12 -0.87 -15.17
C ARG A 159 3.62 -0.66 -15.21
N LYS A 160 2.88 -1.52 -14.51
CA LYS A 160 1.50 -1.24 -14.14
C LYS A 160 1.54 -0.21 -13.01
N ILE A 161 0.87 0.92 -13.24
CA ILE A 161 0.81 2.06 -12.34
C ILE A 161 -0.64 2.27 -11.96
N PHE A 162 -0.89 2.49 -10.67
CA PHE A 162 -2.17 2.91 -10.14
C PHE A 162 -1.98 4.27 -9.47
N THR A 163 -2.67 5.29 -9.93
CA THR A 163 -2.61 6.64 -9.36
C THR A 163 -4.01 7.07 -8.94
N PHE A 164 -4.11 7.67 -7.76
CA PHE A 164 -5.35 8.20 -7.18
C PHE A 164 -5.01 9.29 -6.17
N GLY A 165 -5.92 10.24 -5.97
CA GLY A 165 -5.62 11.42 -5.17
C GLY A 165 -6.81 12.37 -5.05
N GLU A 166 -6.56 13.51 -4.41
CA GLU A 166 -7.55 14.57 -4.21
C GLU A 166 -7.95 15.30 -5.50
N ASP A 167 -7.20 15.13 -6.58
CA ASP A 167 -7.52 15.65 -7.92
C ASP A 167 -8.69 14.91 -8.59
N GLU A 168 -9.18 13.82 -8.00
CA GLU A 168 -10.28 13.03 -8.53
C GLU A 168 -11.66 13.55 -8.10
N SER A 169 -12.59 13.63 -9.05
CA SER A 169 -13.95 14.07 -8.75
C SER A 169 -14.68 13.14 -7.78
N PRO A 170 -15.42 13.68 -6.79
CA PRO A 170 -16.22 12.88 -5.87
C PRO A 170 -17.20 11.96 -6.60
N ALA A 171 -17.46 10.79 -6.02
CA ALA A 171 -18.40 9.81 -6.51
C ALA A 171 -19.25 9.28 -5.35
N LYS A 172 -20.55 9.12 -5.62
CA LYS A 172 -21.47 8.49 -4.68
C LYS A 172 -21.55 6.99 -4.97
N LEU A 173 -21.42 6.20 -3.92
CA LEU A 173 -21.70 4.76 -3.94
C LEU A 173 -23.08 4.53 -3.34
N ASP A 174 -23.89 3.68 -3.97
CA ASP A 174 -25.08 3.14 -3.33
C ASP A 174 -24.69 2.07 -2.28
N GLU A 175 -25.68 1.61 -1.50
CA GLU A 175 -25.42 0.64 -0.42
C GLU A 175 -24.95 -0.72 -0.94
N ASP A 176 -25.43 -1.16 -2.11
CA ASP A 176 -24.99 -2.41 -2.73
C ASP A 176 -23.53 -2.33 -3.16
N ASP A 177 -23.13 -1.21 -3.78
CA ASP A 177 -21.76 -0.98 -4.21
C ASP A 177 -20.81 -0.94 -3.00
N LYS A 178 -21.22 -0.32 -1.88
CA LYS A 178 -20.46 -0.35 -0.63
C LYS A 178 -20.32 -1.76 -0.08
N LYS A 179 -21.39 -2.55 -0.04
CA LYS A 179 -21.37 -3.96 0.41
C LYS A 179 -20.44 -4.79 -0.47
N ILE A 180 -20.54 -4.66 -1.80
CA ILE A 180 -19.68 -5.34 -2.76
C ILE A 180 -18.22 -4.95 -2.56
N LEU A 181 -17.94 -3.65 -2.40
CA LEU A 181 -16.59 -3.15 -2.13
C LEU A 181 -16.03 -3.70 -0.81
N ASP A 182 -16.81 -3.78 0.26
CA ASP A 182 -16.36 -4.35 1.55
C ASP A 182 -15.91 -5.81 1.37
N GLN A 183 -16.63 -6.60 0.56
CA GLN A 183 -16.28 -8.00 0.28
C GLN A 183 -15.02 -8.15 -0.58
N ILE A 184 -14.94 -7.41 -1.70
CA ILE A 184 -13.85 -7.58 -2.68
C ILE A 184 -12.57 -6.83 -2.27
N SER A 185 -12.64 -5.86 -1.35
CA SER A 185 -11.47 -5.09 -0.94
C SER A 185 -10.41 -5.92 -0.24
N THR A 186 -10.83 -6.90 0.57
CA THR A 186 -9.93 -7.74 1.38
C THR A 186 -9.59 -9.08 0.74
N ASN A 187 -10.43 -9.57 -0.17
CA ASN A 187 -10.12 -10.70 -1.01
C ASN A 187 -10.62 -10.41 -2.41
N SER A 188 -9.76 -9.76 -3.20
CA SER A 188 -10.09 -9.47 -4.58
C SER A 188 -10.34 -10.73 -5.37
N ARG A 189 -9.91 -11.93 -4.97
CA ARG A 189 -10.16 -13.18 -5.71
C ARG A 189 -11.44 -13.92 -5.27
N MET A 190 -12.24 -13.35 -4.36
CA MET A 190 -13.51 -13.95 -3.94
C MET A 190 -14.41 -14.22 -5.15
N LYS A 191 -15.07 -15.39 -5.16
CA LYS A 191 -15.94 -15.78 -6.27
C LYS A 191 -17.17 -14.88 -6.27
N ILE A 192 -17.69 -14.60 -7.46
CA ILE A 192 -18.88 -13.77 -7.63
C ILE A 192 -20.08 -14.37 -6.89
N ILE A 193 -20.24 -15.69 -6.90
CA ILE A 193 -21.33 -16.39 -6.20
C ILE A 193 -21.23 -16.13 -4.68
N ASP A 194 -20.05 -16.32 -4.09
CA ASP A 194 -19.83 -16.06 -2.66
C ASP A 194 -20.06 -14.59 -2.29
N ILE A 195 -19.70 -13.64 -3.18
CA ILE A 195 -20.01 -12.21 -2.97
C ILE A 195 -21.52 -12.00 -3.01
N ALA A 196 -22.19 -12.56 -4.01
CA ALA A 196 -23.63 -12.43 -4.26
C ALA A 196 -24.46 -12.94 -3.07
N GLU A 197 -24.09 -14.10 -2.51
CA GLU A 197 -24.69 -14.64 -1.28
C GLU A 197 -24.55 -13.67 -0.11
N LYS A 198 -23.35 -13.13 0.12
CA LYS A 198 -23.08 -12.23 1.26
C LYS A 198 -23.75 -10.85 1.16
N VAL A 199 -24.01 -10.39 -0.06
CA VAL A 199 -24.65 -9.08 -0.29
C VAL A 199 -26.12 -9.20 -0.67
N GLU A 200 -26.66 -10.42 -0.69
CA GLU A 200 -28.06 -10.73 -1.01
C GLU A 200 -28.49 -10.23 -2.40
N LEU A 201 -27.63 -10.42 -3.40
CA LEU A 201 -27.88 -10.06 -4.80
C LEU A 201 -27.73 -11.27 -5.72
N LEU A 202 -28.26 -11.15 -6.95
CA LEU A 202 -27.99 -12.14 -7.99
C LEU A 202 -26.54 -12.02 -8.51
N PRO A 203 -25.85 -13.13 -8.85
CA PRO A 203 -24.48 -13.11 -9.37
C PRO A 203 -24.25 -12.17 -10.57
N ASP A 204 -25.23 -12.07 -11.47
CA ASP A 204 -25.16 -11.19 -12.64
C ASP A 204 -25.19 -9.71 -12.24
N LYS A 205 -25.99 -9.35 -11.22
CA LYS A 205 -26.02 -7.98 -10.67
C LYS A 205 -24.68 -7.61 -10.04
N VAL A 206 -24.09 -8.52 -9.26
CA VAL A 206 -22.75 -8.30 -8.67
C VAL A 206 -21.70 -8.12 -9.77
N THR A 207 -21.71 -8.97 -10.80
CA THR A 207 -20.79 -8.86 -11.94
C THR A 207 -20.92 -7.52 -12.65
N TYR A 208 -22.17 -7.09 -12.93
CA TYR A 208 -22.46 -5.82 -13.55
C TYR A 208 -21.94 -4.64 -12.71
N ARG A 209 -22.23 -4.65 -11.39
CA ARG A 209 -21.78 -3.60 -10.47
C ARG A 209 -20.27 -3.51 -10.38
N ILE A 210 -19.55 -4.62 -10.23
CA ILE A 210 -18.08 -4.63 -10.23
C ILE A 210 -17.53 -4.03 -11.54
N LYS A 211 -18.05 -4.45 -12.69
CA LYS A 211 -17.64 -3.88 -13.99
C LYS A 211 -17.93 -2.39 -14.10
N ASN A 212 -19.05 -1.93 -13.54
CA ASN A 212 -19.38 -0.51 -13.51
C ASN A 212 -18.41 0.28 -12.60
N LEU A 213 -18.07 -0.26 -11.43
CA LEU A 213 -17.08 0.33 -10.52
C LEU A 213 -15.68 0.41 -11.17
N GLU A 214 -15.27 -0.62 -11.91
CA GLU A 214 -14.03 -0.62 -12.71
C GLU A 214 -14.09 0.43 -13.82
N LYS A 215 -15.16 0.41 -14.64
CA LYS A 215 -15.34 1.33 -15.78
C LYS A 215 -15.33 2.80 -15.34
N ASN A 216 -15.97 3.09 -14.21
CA ASN A 216 -16.04 4.44 -13.66
C ASN A 216 -14.78 4.83 -12.87
N GLY A 217 -13.76 3.97 -12.81
CA GLY A 217 -12.50 4.23 -12.13
C GLY A 217 -12.63 4.36 -10.61
N LEU A 218 -13.66 3.74 -10.03
CA LEU A 218 -13.87 3.61 -8.58
C LEU A 218 -13.09 2.41 -8.02
N ILE A 219 -12.96 1.36 -8.82
CA ILE A 219 -11.92 0.33 -8.69
C ILE A 219 -10.84 0.64 -9.73
N LYS A 220 -9.63 0.94 -9.29
CA LYS A 220 -8.46 1.19 -10.17
C LYS A 220 -7.78 -0.09 -10.64
N GLY A 221 -7.96 -1.18 -9.90
CA GLY A 221 -7.47 -2.50 -10.22
C GLY A 221 -7.28 -3.36 -8.97
N TYR A 222 -6.43 -4.37 -9.08
CA TYR A 222 -6.27 -5.40 -8.07
C TYR A 222 -4.80 -5.75 -7.89
N LYS A 223 -4.33 -5.84 -6.64
CA LYS A 223 -2.94 -6.13 -6.31
C LYS A 223 -2.82 -7.23 -5.26
N CYS A 224 -1.59 -7.67 -5.04
CA CYS A 224 -1.22 -8.57 -3.97
C CYS A 224 -0.46 -7.81 -2.88
N LEU A 225 -0.73 -8.14 -1.63
CA LEU A 225 0.16 -7.83 -0.53
C LEU A 225 1.15 -8.99 -0.37
N PHE A 226 2.43 -8.67 -0.43
CA PHE A 226 3.51 -9.64 -0.30
C PHE A 226 4.26 -9.43 1.01
N ASN A 227 4.82 -10.51 1.54
CA ASN A 227 5.75 -10.45 2.66
C ASN A 227 7.17 -10.23 2.12
N ALA A 228 7.63 -8.96 2.12
CA ALA A 228 8.95 -8.59 1.61
C ALA A 228 10.09 -9.34 2.32
N SER A 229 10.04 -9.48 3.65
CA SER A 229 11.10 -10.15 4.40
C SER A 229 11.22 -11.64 4.07
N LYS A 230 10.10 -12.35 3.85
CA LYS A 230 10.13 -13.75 3.37
C LYS A 230 10.66 -13.89 1.94
N LEU A 231 10.64 -12.81 1.17
CA LEU A 231 11.19 -12.74 -0.18
C LEU A 231 12.68 -12.33 -0.18
N GLY A 232 13.25 -12.02 0.99
CA GLY A 232 14.63 -11.56 1.12
C GLY A 232 14.82 -10.07 0.87
N PHE A 233 13.74 -9.28 0.94
CA PHE A 233 13.76 -7.83 0.77
C PHE A 233 13.54 -7.10 2.09
N ILE A 234 14.27 -6.00 2.24
CA ILE A 234 14.13 -5.02 3.31
C ILE A 234 13.20 -3.93 2.81
N ALA A 235 12.12 -3.68 3.54
CA ALA A 235 11.21 -2.58 3.27
C ALA A 235 11.75 -1.31 3.93
N THR A 236 12.08 -0.30 3.13
CA THR A 236 12.56 1.00 3.61
C THR A 236 11.59 2.07 3.16
N LYS A 237 11.29 3.01 4.06
CA LYS A 237 10.48 4.17 3.75
C LYS A 237 11.34 5.42 3.85
N VAL A 238 11.10 6.37 2.95
CA VAL A 238 11.79 7.66 2.92
C VAL A 238 10.79 8.80 2.90
N ASN A 239 11.10 9.86 3.63
CA ASN A 239 10.44 11.14 3.57
C ASN A 239 11.39 12.16 2.92
N ILE A 240 10.99 12.77 1.80
CA ILE A 240 11.79 13.74 1.04
C ILE A 240 11.30 15.14 1.33
N TYR A 241 12.25 16.04 1.57
CA TYR A 241 12.02 17.46 1.78
C TYR A 241 12.51 18.21 0.56
N PHE A 242 11.63 18.98 -0.08
CA PHE A 242 12.00 19.81 -1.19
C PHE A 242 12.47 21.21 -0.76
N LYS A 243 13.20 21.85 -1.65
CA LYS A 243 13.55 23.27 -1.69
C LYS A 243 13.31 23.77 -3.12
N ASN A 244 13.03 25.05 -3.30
CA ASN A 244 12.99 25.69 -4.63
C ASN A 244 12.17 24.93 -5.70
N ILE A 245 11.06 24.28 -5.29
CA ILE A 245 10.32 23.36 -6.16
C ILE A 245 9.46 24.11 -7.18
N SER A 246 9.62 23.79 -8.47
CA SER A 246 8.70 24.21 -9.54
C SER A 246 7.74 23.09 -9.94
N LYS A 247 6.68 23.43 -10.67
CA LYS A 247 5.70 22.44 -11.16
C LYS A 247 6.35 21.46 -12.14
N GLU A 248 7.17 21.97 -13.05
CA GLU A 248 7.86 21.20 -14.09
C GLU A 248 8.84 20.23 -13.43
N ARG A 249 9.63 20.72 -12.48
CA ARG A 249 10.66 19.94 -11.81
C ARG A 249 10.08 18.85 -10.90
N LYS A 250 8.96 19.16 -10.23
CA LYS A 250 8.16 18.17 -9.49
C LYS A 250 7.64 17.06 -10.42
N GLN A 251 7.18 17.42 -11.62
CA GLN A 251 6.69 16.45 -12.59
C GLN A 251 7.82 15.55 -13.12
N GLU A 252 9.00 16.10 -13.37
CA GLU A 252 10.21 15.33 -13.71
C GLU A 252 10.61 14.35 -12.60
N PHE A 253 10.62 14.81 -11.35
CA PHE A 253 10.93 13.98 -10.18
C PHE A 253 9.99 12.77 -10.09
N PHE A 254 8.67 13.00 -10.08
CA PHE A 254 7.71 11.89 -10.02
C PHE A 254 7.73 10.98 -11.24
N ASN A 255 8.08 11.51 -12.42
CA ASN A 255 8.26 10.67 -13.60
C ASN A 255 9.49 9.78 -13.46
N TYR A 256 10.59 10.31 -12.91
CA TYR A 256 11.79 9.53 -12.65
C TYR A 256 11.55 8.37 -11.67
N LEU A 257 10.84 8.63 -10.56
CA LEU A 257 10.53 7.59 -9.57
C LEU A 257 9.82 6.36 -10.17
N LYS A 258 9.01 6.54 -11.22
CA LYS A 258 8.30 5.43 -11.88
C LYS A 258 9.26 4.44 -12.54
N PHE A 259 10.44 4.88 -12.95
CA PHE A 259 11.44 4.03 -13.62
C PHE A 259 12.34 3.27 -12.66
N LEU A 260 12.41 3.67 -11.38
CA LEU A 260 13.25 3.01 -10.39
C LEU A 260 12.61 1.68 -9.93
N PRO A 261 13.26 0.52 -10.16
CA PRO A 261 12.64 -0.80 -9.96
C PRO A 261 12.37 -1.14 -8.49
N ASN A 262 13.14 -0.55 -7.57
CA ASN A 262 13.06 -0.77 -6.13
C ASN A 262 11.94 0.04 -5.45
N ILE A 263 11.41 1.07 -6.11
CA ILE A 263 10.29 1.85 -5.58
C ILE A 263 8.98 1.10 -5.80
N ILE A 264 8.21 0.87 -4.74
CA ILE A 264 6.91 0.18 -4.79
C ILE A 264 5.72 1.14 -4.77
N TYR A 265 5.87 2.29 -4.12
CA TYR A 265 4.89 3.36 -4.11
C TYR A 265 5.56 4.69 -3.78
N PHE A 266 4.91 5.78 -4.14
CA PHE A 266 5.24 7.10 -3.62
C PHE A 266 3.97 7.95 -3.44
N LEU A 267 4.02 8.87 -2.49
CA LEU A 267 2.92 9.73 -2.10
C LEU A 267 3.38 11.18 -2.16
N GLU A 268 2.55 12.05 -2.72
CA GLU A 268 2.64 13.49 -2.49
C GLU A 268 1.87 13.82 -1.21
N THR A 269 2.48 14.59 -0.30
CA THR A 269 1.94 14.83 1.04
C THR A 269 1.77 16.31 1.36
N PHE A 270 0.96 16.56 2.39
CA PHE A 270 1.00 17.78 3.18
C PHE A 270 1.44 17.37 4.60
N ALA A 271 2.71 17.65 4.91
CA ALA A 271 3.40 17.33 6.15
C ALA A 271 4.64 18.24 6.25
N SER A 272 5.50 18.04 7.26
CA SER A 272 6.85 18.61 7.25
C SER A 272 7.68 18.19 6.01
N TRP A 273 7.37 17.04 5.40
CA TRP A 273 7.98 16.56 4.14
C TRP A 273 6.98 16.59 2.97
N ASP A 274 7.51 16.64 1.75
CA ASP A 274 6.72 16.78 0.51
C ASP A 274 6.36 15.44 -0.13
N VAL A 275 7.22 14.43 0.03
CA VAL A 275 7.05 13.12 -0.61
C VAL A 275 7.37 11.99 0.36
N GLU A 276 6.54 10.95 0.36
CA GLU A 276 6.86 9.68 1.01
C GLU A 276 7.12 8.61 -0.06
N ILE A 277 8.20 7.85 0.05
CA ILE A 277 8.55 6.79 -0.91
C ILE A 277 8.71 5.47 -0.17
N GLY A 278 8.12 4.40 -0.71
CA GLY A 278 8.35 3.04 -0.26
C GLY A 278 9.33 2.32 -1.18
N PHE A 279 10.39 1.78 -0.60
CA PHE A 279 11.42 0.97 -1.25
C PHE A 279 11.36 -0.47 -0.76
N GLU A 280 11.72 -1.39 -1.64
CA GLU A 280 12.09 -2.76 -1.29
C GLU A 280 13.44 -3.05 -1.95
N VAL A 281 14.44 -3.40 -1.14
CA VAL A 281 15.82 -3.65 -1.55
C VAL A 281 16.32 -4.97 -0.97
N GLU A 282 17.24 -5.66 -1.64
CA GLU A 282 17.81 -6.89 -1.09
C GLU A 282 18.80 -6.59 0.04
N LYS A 283 19.52 -5.46 -0.09
CA LYS A 283 20.48 -4.97 0.90
C LYS A 283 20.29 -3.48 1.16
N ASN A 284 20.67 -3.03 2.36
CA ASN A 284 20.56 -1.62 2.72
C ASN A 284 21.45 -0.72 1.86
N GLU A 285 22.59 -1.23 1.39
CA GLU A 285 23.51 -0.51 0.51
C GLU A 285 22.85 -0.16 -0.83
N ASP A 286 22.04 -1.06 -1.39
CA ASP A 286 21.31 -0.82 -2.64
C ASP A 286 20.33 0.34 -2.51
N PHE A 287 19.76 0.52 -1.31
CA PHE A 287 18.89 1.66 -1.02
C PHE A 287 19.67 2.98 -1.09
N TYR A 288 20.85 3.05 -0.45
CA TYR A 288 21.67 4.27 -0.46
C TYR A 288 22.17 4.61 -1.87
N LEU A 289 22.52 3.62 -2.70
CA LEU A 289 22.88 3.87 -4.11
C LEU A 289 21.74 4.53 -4.90
N VAL A 290 20.50 4.07 -4.69
CA VAL A 290 19.32 4.69 -5.34
C VAL A 290 19.07 6.09 -4.80
N MET A 291 19.29 6.33 -3.51
CA MET A 291 19.13 7.65 -2.90
C MET A 291 20.22 8.64 -3.30
N ASP A 292 21.46 8.19 -3.50
CA ASP A 292 22.57 9.01 -4.00
C ASP A 292 22.30 9.47 -5.43
N ASP A 293 21.88 8.56 -6.32
CA ASP A 293 21.47 8.90 -7.69
C ASP A 293 20.29 9.89 -7.69
N LEU A 294 19.26 9.63 -6.87
CA LEU A 294 18.11 10.52 -6.76
C LEU A 294 18.52 11.90 -6.23
N SER A 295 19.39 11.95 -5.23
CA SER A 295 19.86 13.19 -4.60
C SER A 295 20.76 13.99 -5.52
N ASP A 296 21.68 13.37 -6.27
CA ASP A 296 22.51 14.10 -7.25
C ASP A 296 21.66 14.62 -8.40
N LYS A 297 20.80 13.76 -8.97
CA LYS A 297 19.96 14.13 -10.12
C LYS A 297 18.98 15.25 -9.80
N PHE A 298 18.51 15.34 -8.56
CA PHE A 298 17.54 16.33 -8.09
C PHE A 298 18.09 17.23 -6.98
N LYS A 299 19.41 17.45 -6.93
CA LYS A 299 20.07 18.27 -5.88
C LYS A 299 19.58 19.72 -5.80
N ASP A 300 19.03 20.22 -6.89
CA ASP A 300 18.41 21.53 -7.01
C ASP A 300 17.13 21.63 -6.19
N ILE A 301 16.35 20.54 -6.12
CA ILE A 301 15.07 20.49 -5.42
C ILE A 301 15.05 19.65 -4.15
N ILE A 302 15.94 18.68 -3.97
CA ILE A 302 16.01 17.89 -2.73
C ILE A 302 16.85 18.68 -1.73
N HIS A 303 16.24 19.01 -0.59
CA HIS A 303 16.94 19.61 0.53
C HIS A 303 17.65 18.52 1.34
N HIS A 304 16.90 17.54 1.81
CA HIS A 304 17.38 16.34 2.50
C HIS A 304 16.29 15.27 2.48
N TYR A 305 16.59 14.12 3.08
CA TYR A 305 15.63 13.06 3.30
C TYR A 305 15.82 12.44 4.68
N ASP A 306 14.74 11.85 5.18
CA ASP A 306 14.73 10.98 6.36
C ASP A 306 14.38 9.56 5.93
N ASP A 307 15.09 8.56 6.44
CA ASP A 307 14.78 7.15 6.18
C ASP A 307 14.41 6.37 7.44
N MET A 308 13.65 5.29 7.21
CA MET A 308 13.25 4.36 8.23
C MET A 308 13.04 2.97 7.63
N VAL A 309 13.64 1.95 8.24
CA VAL A 309 13.42 0.55 7.89
C VAL A 309 12.13 0.09 8.55
N VAL A 310 11.17 -0.38 7.75
CA VAL A 310 9.91 -0.97 8.23
C VAL A 310 10.15 -2.44 8.53
N LEU A 311 10.24 -2.78 9.82
CA LEU A 311 10.53 -4.14 10.28
C LEU A 311 9.35 -5.09 10.05
N ARG A 312 8.13 -4.60 10.27
CA ARG A 312 6.89 -5.32 10.02
C ARG A 312 5.70 -4.37 9.92
N GLU A 313 4.61 -4.89 9.39
CA GLU A 313 3.33 -4.18 9.27
C GLU A 313 2.26 -4.98 10.04
N PRO A 314 2.12 -4.78 11.37
CA PRO A 314 1.19 -5.58 12.19
C PRO A 314 -0.26 -5.51 11.72
N LYS A 315 -0.60 -4.45 10.99
CA LYS A 315 -1.95 -4.26 10.45
C LYS A 315 -1.89 -3.60 9.08
N GLN A 316 -2.64 -4.17 8.14
CA GLN A 316 -2.93 -3.56 6.86
C GLN A 316 -4.32 -4.00 6.40
N LYS A 317 -5.23 -3.02 6.23
CA LYS A 317 -6.61 -3.22 5.80
C LYS A 317 -6.91 -2.31 4.62
N PHE A 318 -7.57 -2.85 3.61
CA PHE A 318 -7.91 -2.15 2.38
C PHE A 318 -9.41 -1.82 2.28
N VAL A 319 -10.12 -1.88 3.41
CA VAL A 319 -11.58 -1.62 3.47
C VAL A 319 -11.90 -0.13 3.56
N LEU A 320 -13.13 0.22 3.18
CA LEU A 320 -13.71 1.52 3.47
C LEU A 320 -13.69 1.75 4.99
N ALA A 321 -13.35 2.97 5.43
CA ALA A 321 -13.55 3.35 6.82
C ALA A 321 -15.05 3.20 7.15
N LYS A 322 -15.35 2.38 8.16
CA LYS A 322 -16.71 2.30 8.71
C LYS A 322 -16.91 3.55 9.58
N LYS A 323 -18.02 4.25 9.36
CA LYS A 323 -18.40 5.41 10.17
C LYS A 323 -18.50 5.04 11.64
#